data_AF-A0A383W1M9-F1
#
_entry.id   AF-A0A383W1M9-F1
#
_cell.length_a   1.000
_cell.length_b   1.000
_cell.length_c   1.000
_cell.angle_alpha   90.00
_cell.angle_beta   90.00
_cell.angle_gamma   90.00
#
_symmetry.space_group_name_H-M   'P 1'
#
loop_
_entity.id
_entity.type
_entity.pdbx_description
1 polymer ?
#
loop_
_entity_poly.entity_id
_entity_poly.type
_entity_poly.pdbx_seq_one_letter_code
_entity_poly.pdbx_strand_id
1 'polypeptide(L)'
;MAGLFSQSLQAGHLHIFNFLVDLPQASVVSLDEFNLYDGVHTLKLLQLNVKAGASDEVIGICAVITAEGISISSEAMQQLLLDALSQLDARRITAAAAQQLFQLRDAQAAAAGAVAELLTACVERGSVSGVQLVGQLPAAAQIDQQSAEQLLQAALQKQSGGSANALLCSVLQLPVVQRLEGSALVRLLTAGIESVLPLELLQLLYDKLPAARQGALDAAAVRQLLLLSFEEQEWDVFEWLWQLPAAPLDDQQVAACCEVRCWMALA
;
A
#
# COMPACT_ATOMS: atom_id res chain seq x y z
N MET A 1 -36.10 22.15 17.98
CA MET A 1 -34.90 21.38 18.39
C MET A 1 -34.69 20.17 17.49
N ALA A 2 -35.62 19.22 17.41
CA ALA A 2 -35.48 18.03 16.56
C ALA A 2 -35.09 18.28 15.09
N GLY A 3 -35.73 19.25 14.44
CA GLY A 3 -35.36 19.64 13.08
C GLY A 3 -33.92 20.19 12.95
N LEU A 4 -33.42 20.90 13.97
CA LEU A 4 -32.06 21.46 13.97
C LEU A 4 -31.01 20.38 14.22
N PHE A 5 -31.31 19.38 15.06
CA PHE A 5 -30.46 18.20 15.23
C PHE A 5 -30.33 17.44 13.90
N SER A 6 -31.46 17.09 13.29
CA SER A 6 -31.47 16.39 11.99
C SER A 6 -30.75 17.19 10.90
N GLN A 7 -30.99 18.51 10.79
CA GLN A 7 -30.32 19.37 9.80
C GLN A 7 -28.81 19.50 10.04
N SER A 8 -28.39 19.69 11.29
CA SER A 8 -26.95 19.80 11.62
C SER A 8 -26.21 18.49 11.32
N LEU A 9 -26.82 17.33 11.62
CA LEU A 9 -26.27 16.02 11.27
C LEU A 9 -26.25 15.78 9.76
N GLN A 10 -27.33 16.08 9.05
CA GLN A 10 -27.38 15.98 7.59
C GLN A 10 -26.33 16.87 6.92
N ALA A 11 -26.03 18.02 7.52
CA ALA A 11 -24.98 18.94 7.07
C ALA A 11 -23.57 18.57 7.56
N GLY A 12 -23.41 17.53 8.39
CA GLY A 12 -22.13 17.10 8.94
C GLY A 12 -21.57 18.04 10.02
N HIS A 13 -22.38 18.94 10.59
CA HIS A 13 -21.96 19.90 11.59
C HIS A 13 -22.03 19.32 13.01
N LEU A 14 -21.12 18.39 13.33
CA LEU A 14 -21.07 17.72 14.63
C LEU A 14 -20.85 18.67 15.82
N HIS A 15 -20.09 19.74 15.65
CA HIS A 15 -19.94 20.76 16.69
C HIS A 15 -21.26 21.49 16.98
N ILE A 16 -22.08 21.76 15.96
CA ILE A 16 -23.43 22.34 16.15
C ILE A 16 -24.32 21.30 16.82
N PHE A 17 -24.25 20.03 16.39
CA PHE A 17 -25.01 18.96 17.03
C PHE A 17 -24.65 18.83 18.52
N ASN A 18 -23.37 18.72 18.87
CA ASN A 18 -22.89 18.63 20.25
C ASN A 18 -23.30 19.86 21.07
N PHE A 19 -23.14 21.06 20.51
CA PHE A 19 -23.63 22.28 21.14
C PHE A 19 -25.13 22.22 21.42
N LEU A 20 -25.93 21.73 20.46
CA LEU A 20 -27.37 21.58 20.64
C LEU A 20 -27.70 20.53 21.71
N VAL A 21 -26.91 19.46 21.86
CA VAL A 21 -27.06 18.43 22.92
C VAL A 21 -26.77 19.03 24.30
N ASP A 22 -25.77 19.90 24.41
CA ASP A 22 -25.37 20.53 25.67
C ASP A 22 -26.34 21.61 26.17
N LEU A 23 -27.32 22.04 25.33
CA LEU A 23 -28.29 23.03 25.74
C LEU A 23 -29.23 22.46 26.83
N PRO A 24 -29.50 23.20 27.93
CA PRO A 24 -30.40 22.74 28.99
C PRO A 24 -31.80 22.35 28.51
N GLN A 25 -32.23 22.98 27.41
CA GLN A 25 -33.52 22.76 26.76
C GLN A 25 -33.58 21.45 25.93
N ALA A 26 -32.43 20.83 25.66
CA ALA A 26 -32.32 19.54 24.99
C ALA A 26 -32.61 18.35 25.90
N SER A 27 -32.66 18.56 27.23
CA SER A 27 -32.95 17.52 28.23
C SER A 27 -34.27 16.76 28.04
N VAL A 28 -35.19 17.29 27.24
CA VAL A 28 -36.47 16.64 26.92
C VAL A 28 -36.36 15.68 25.73
N VAL A 29 -35.34 15.81 24.89
CA VAL A 29 -35.19 14.98 23.69
C VAL A 29 -34.09 13.95 23.94
N SER A 30 -34.50 12.70 24.20
CA SER A 30 -33.52 11.63 24.36
C SER A 30 -32.83 11.35 23.02
N LEU A 31 -31.52 11.10 23.03
CA LEU A 31 -30.77 10.72 21.82
C LEU A 31 -31.35 9.46 21.15
N ASP A 32 -32.02 8.61 21.94
CA ASP A 32 -32.73 7.41 21.49
C ASP A 32 -33.89 7.74 20.53
N GLU A 33 -34.53 8.90 20.66
CA GLU A 33 -35.65 9.30 19.79
C GLU A 33 -35.23 9.57 18.34
N PHE A 34 -33.95 9.87 18.11
CA PHE A 34 -33.45 10.14 16.76
C PHE A 34 -32.88 8.91 16.06
N ASN A 35 -32.82 7.76 16.73
CA ASN A 35 -32.24 6.53 16.18
C ASN A 35 -30.85 6.77 15.56
N LEU A 36 -30.09 7.71 16.14
CA LEU A 36 -28.85 8.24 15.55
C LEU A 36 -27.73 7.21 15.46
N TYR A 37 -27.82 6.20 16.31
CA TYR A 37 -26.92 5.07 16.35
C TYR A 37 -27.36 3.93 15.45
N ASP A 38 -28.31 4.15 14.52
CA ASP A 38 -28.45 3.22 13.42
C ASP A 38 -27.14 3.24 12.59
N GLY A 39 -26.71 2.05 12.17
CA GLY A 39 -25.43 1.91 11.49
C GLY A 39 -25.37 2.67 10.16
N VAL A 40 -26.53 2.98 9.56
CA VAL A 40 -26.63 3.65 8.26
C VAL A 40 -26.30 5.12 8.38
N HIS A 41 -26.89 5.83 9.35
CA HIS A 41 -26.62 7.25 9.59
C HIS A 41 -25.21 7.45 10.12
N THR A 42 -24.75 6.60 11.04
CA THR A 42 -23.39 6.68 11.59
C THR A 42 -22.34 6.50 10.49
N LEU A 43 -22.51 5.52 9.60
CA LEU A 43 -21.65 5.33 8.43
C LEU A 43 -21.68 6.54 7.49
N LYS A 44 -22.87 7.09 7.19
CA LYS A 44 -22.99 8.26 6.31
C LYS A 44 -22.29 9.49 6.89
N LEU A 45 -22.43 9.72 8.20
CA LEU A 45 -21.71 10.78 8.92
C LEU A 45 -20.20 10.55 8.84
N LEU A 46 -19.73 9.32 9.06
CA LEU A 46 -18.32 8.99 8.96
C LEU A 46 -17.78 9.27 7.55
N GLN A 47 -18.48 8.83 6.52
CA GLN A 47 -18.11 9.08 5.11
C GLN A 47 -18.06 10.58 4.79
N LEU A 48 -19.02 11.37 5.25
CA LEU A 48 -19.03 12.82 5.05
C LEU A 48 -17.83 13.49 5.73
N ASN A 49 -17.52 13.11 6.97
CA ASN A 49 -16.41 13.69 7.72
C ASN A 49 -15.04 13.28 7.15
N VAL A 50 -14.90 12.04 6.68
CA VAL A 50 -13.72 11.63 5.91
C VAL A 50 -13.55 12.50 4.68
N LYS A 51 -14.59 12.64 3.84
CA LYS A 51 -14.53 13.48 2.62
C LYS A 51 -14.24 14.95 2.91
N ALA A 52 -14.70 15.46 4.05
CA ALA A 52 -14.46 16.83 4.50
C ALA A 52 -13.06 17.05 5.10
N GLY A 53 -12.31 15.99 5.44
CA GLY A 53 -11.04 16.12 6.17
C GLY A 53 -11.21 16.39 7.68
N ALA A 54 -12.39 16.17 8.23
CA ALA A 54 -12.74 16.50 9.61
C ALA A 54 -12.17 15.45 10.59
N SER A 55 -10.87 15.55 10.90
CA SER A 55 -10.12 14.49 11.59
C SER A 55 -10.62 14.18 12.99
N ASP A 56 -10.94 15.21 13.78
CA ASP A 56 -11.40 15.03 15.17
C ASP A 56 -12.79 14.38 15.19
N GLU A 57 -13.66 14.78 14.25
CA GLU A 57 -14.96 14.17 14.03
C GLU A 57 -14.86 12.72 13.59
N VAL A 58 -13.94 12.39 12.67
CA VAL A 58 -13.68 10.99 12.26
C VAL A 58 -13.30 10.14 13.47
N ILE A 59 -12.39 10.63 14.32
CA ILE A 59 -11.96 9.93 15.55
C ILE A 59 -13.16 9.72 16.48
N GLY A 60 -13.94 10.78 16.73
CA GLY A 60 -15.12 10.72 17.60
C GLY A 60 -16.16 9.71 17.12
N ILE A 61 -16.47 9.70 15.82
CA ILE A 61 -17.44 8.75 15.24
C ILE A 61 -16.90 7.31 15.29
N CYS A 62 -15.60 7.08 15.08
CA CYS A 62 -15.01 5.74 15.21
C CYS A 62 -15.11 5.21 16.64
N ALA A 63 -14.94 6.07 17.64
CA ALA A 63 -15.13 5.71 19.05
C ALA A 63 -16.58 5.30 19.33
N VAL A 64 -17.56 6.02 18.77
CA VAL A 64 -19.00 5.67 18.85
C VAL A 64 -19.28 4.32 18.21
N ILE A 65 -18.81 4.09 16.97
CA ILE A 65 -18.99 2.81 16.26
C ILE A 65 -18.43 1.65 17.09
N THR A 66 -17.27 1.86 17.70
CA THR A 66 -16.61 0.85 18.52
C THR A 66 -17.38 0.58 19.81
N ALA A 67 -17.82 1.62 20.50
CA ALA A 67 -18.55 1.51 21.77
C ALA A 67 -19.92 0.82 21.58
N GLU A 68 -20.65 1.20 20.53
CA GLU A 68 -21.99 0.69 20.23
C GLU A 68 -21.97 -0.61 19.40
N GLY A 69 -20.80 -1.10 19.00
CA GLY A 69 -20.66 -2.32 18.21
C GLY A 69 -21.36 -2.25 16.86
N ILE A 70 -21.39 -1.07 16.25
CA ILE A 70 -22.04 -0.84 14.95
C ILE A 70 -21.28 -1.59 13.86
N SER A 71 -21.99 -2.45 13.12
CA SER A 71 -21.43 -3.17 11.99
C SER A 71 -21.60 -2.40 10.69
N ILE A 72 -20.51 -2.31 9.92
CA ILE A 72 -20.43 -1.73 8.59
C ILE A 72 -20.23 -2.86 7.59
N SER A 73 -20.98 -2.85 6.48
CA SER A 73 -20.80 -3.87 5.45
C SER A 73 -19.39 -3.82 4.86
N SER A 74 -18.87 -4.98 4.43
CA SER A 74 -17.52 -5.08 3.86
C SER A 74 -17.28 -4.11 2.71
N GLU A 75 -18.26 -3.95 1.80
CA GLU A 75 -18.17 -3.03 0.66
C GLU A 75 -18.12 -1.56 1.12
N ALA A 76 -18.98 -1.18 2.06
CA ALA A 76 -19.00 0.18 2.58
C ALA A 76 -17.71 0.51 3.35
N MET A 77 -17.18 -0.46 4.11
CA MET A 77 -15.91 -0.31 4.81
C MET A 77 -14.76 -0.14 3.82
N GLN A 78 -14.70 -0.97 2.77
CA GLN A 78 -13.66 -0.85 1.75
C GLN A 78 -13.68 0.53 1.06
N GLN A 79 -14.86 1.02 0.66
CA GLN A 79 -14.98 2.35 0.06
C GLN A 79 -14.57 3.46 1.03
N LEU A 80 -14.95 3.34 2.31
CA LEU A 80 -14.57 4.28 3.35
C LEU A 80 -13.05 4.33 3.55
N LEU A 81 -12.37 3.18 3.55
CA LEU A 81 -10.92 3.10 3.65
C LEU A 81 -10.23 3.71 2.42
N LEU A 82 -10.74 3.45 1.20
CA LEU A 82 -10.22 4.08 -0.02
C LEU A 82 -10.32 5.61 0.02
N ASP A 83 -11.48 6.13 0.43
CA ASP A 83 -11.73 7.55 0.62
C ASP A 83 -10.76 8.12 1.66
N ALA A 84 -10.63 7.47 2.83
CA ALA A 84 -9.73 7.92 3.89
C ALA A 84 -8.26 7.97 3.45
N LEU A 85 -7.79 6.94 2.74
CA LEU A 85 -6.43 6.92 2.17
C LEU A 85 -6.22 8.08 1.19
N SER A 86 -7.23 8.39 0.36
CA SER A 86 -7.15 9.51 -0.58
C SER A 86 -7.03 10.84 0.14
N GLN A 87 -7.78 11.02 1.23
CA GLN A 87 -7.73 12.22 2.05
C GLN A 87 -6.44 12.30 2.88
N LEU A 88 -5.86 11.17 3.29
CA LEU A 88 -4.58 11.10 3.97
C LEU A 88 -3.44 11.57 3.06
N ASP A 89 -3.44 11.12 1.80
CA ASP A 89 -2.47 11.56 0.79
C ASP A 89 -2.56 13.06 0.49
N ALA A 90 -3.80 13.57 0.45
CA ALA A 90 -4.08 14.99 0.33
C ALA A 90 -3.80 15.80 1.62
N ARG A 91 -3.35 15.15 2.70
CA ARG A 91 -3.13 15.72 4.05
C ARG A 91 -4.36 16.42 4.63
N ARG A 92 -5.55 15.96 4.24
CA ARG A 92 -6.83 16.47 4.71
C ARG A 92 -7.29 15.76 5.98
N ILE A 93 -6.99 14.47 6.14
CA ILE A 93 -7.12 13.80 7.43
C ILE A 93 -5.76 13.53 8.05
N THR A 94 -5.71 13.49 9.38
CA THR A 94 -4.49 13.12 10.12
C THR A 94 -4.23 11.62 10.05
N ALA A 95 -2.97 11.23 10.26
CA ALA A 95 -2.60 9.81 10.39
C ALA A 95 -3.33 9.12 11.56
N ALA A 96 -3.59 9.85 12.66
CA ALA A 96 -4.34 9.33 13.80
C ALA A 96 -5.79 9.01 13.43
N ALA A 97 -6.47 9.90 12.69
CA ALA A 97 -7.83 9.66 12.21
C ALA A 97 -7.90 8.46 11.26
N ALA A 98 -6.96 8.36 10.32
CA ALA A 98 -6.84 7.19 9.46
C ALA A 98 -6.58 5.91 10.28
N GLN A 99 -5.69 5.95 11.27
CA GLN A 99 -5.41 4.80 12.12
C GLN A 99 -6.66 4.32 12.87
N GLN A 100 -7.46 5.23 13.43
CA GLN A 100 -8.71 4.85 14.12
C GLN A 100 -9.70 4.13 13.20
N LEU A 101 -9.85 4.59 11.95
CA LEU A 101 -10.66 3.90 10.94
C LEU A 101 -10.19 2.47 10.70
N PHE A 102 -8.87 2.28 10.57
CA PHE A 102 -8.28 0.96 10.36
C PHE A 102 -8.41 0.05 11.59
N GLN A 103 -8.59 0.59 12.80
CA GLN A 103 -8.82 -0.20 14.02
C GLN A 103 -10.26 -0.68 14.18
N LEU A 104 -11.21 -0.22 13.35
CA LEU A 104 -12.58 -0.70 13.40
C LEU A 104 -12.65 -2.20 13.11
N ARG A 105 -13.55 -2.91 13.81
CA ARG A 105 -13.71 -4.37 13.69
C ARG A 105 -13.90 -4.82 12.25
N ASP A 106 -14.76 -4.14 11.49
CA ASP A 106 -15.04 -4.52 10.10
C ASP A 106 -13.86 -4.22 9.16
N ALA A 107 -13.01 -3.23 9.48
CA ALA A 107 -11.75 -3.00 8.75
C ALA A 107 -10.73 -4.11 9.04
N GLN A 108 -10.60 -4.52 10.31
CA GLN A 108 -9.75 -5.63 10.73
C GLN A 108 -10.20 -6.99 10.17
N ALA A 109 -11.50 -7.13 9.85
CA ALA A 109 -12.10 -8.30 9.23
C ALA A 109 -12.10 -8.26 7.69
N ALA A 110 -11.44 -7.27 7.06
CA ALA A 110 -11.36 -7.17 5.61
C ALA A 110 -10.75 -8.44 5.00
N ALA A 111 -11.33 -8.90 3.89
CA ALA A 111 -10.82 -10.05 3.15
C ALA A 111 -9.48 -9.71 2.48
N ALA A 112 -8.61 -10.72 2.29
CA ALA A 112 -7.30 -10.55 1.68
C ALA A 112 -7.35 -9.88 0.30
N GLY A 113 -8.35 -10.21 -0.53
CA GLY A 113 -8.57 -9.57 -1.84
C GLY A 113 -8.84 -8.06 -1.73
N ALA A 114 -9.69 -7.65 -0.78
CA ALA A 114 -9.96 -6.23 -0.54
C ALA A 114 -8.71 -5.49 -0.03
N VAL A 115 -7.90 -6.14 0.83
CA VAL A 115 -6.63 -5.58 1.29
C VAL A 115 -5.62 -5.44 0.14
N ALA A 116 -5.56 -6.42 -0.77
CA ALA A 116 -4.73 -6.33 -1.97
C ALA A 116 -5.16 -5.16 -2.87
N GLU A 117 -6.46 -4.96 -3.10
CA GLU A 117 -6.99 -3.82 -3.85
C GLU A 117 -6.66 -2.47 -3.19
N LEU A 118 -6.77 -2.38 -1.86
CA LEU A 118 -6.39 -1.19 -1.10
C LEU A 118 -4.89 -0.89 -1.25
N LEU A 119 -4.03 -1.90 -1.14
CA LEU A 119 -2.59 -1.75 -1.35
C LEU A 119 -2.25 -1.31 -2.77
N THR A 120 -2.90 -1.89 -3.77
CA THR A 120 -2.73 -1.51 -5.18
C THR A 120 -3.08 -0.04 -5.37
N ALA A 121 -4.23 0.41 -4.86
CA ALA A 121 -4.62 1.81 -4.92
C ALA A 121 -3.63 2.74 -4.20
N CYS A 122 -3.02 2.30 -3.09
CA CYS A 122 -1.96 3.07 -2.42
C CYS A 122 -0.68 3.14 -3.26
N VAL A 123 -0.25 2.04 -3.86
CA VAL A 123 0.94 2.00 -4.72
C VAL A 123 0.76 2.86 -5.97
N GLU A 124 -0.40 2.79 -6.62
CA GLU A 124 -0.73 3.61 -7.79
C GLU A 124 -0.68 5.12 -7.49
N ARG A 125 -1.11 5.51 -6.28
CA ARG A 125 -1.03 6.89 -5.79
C ARG A 125 0.35 7.29 -5.28
N GLY A 126 1.26 6.33 -5.08
CA GLY A 126 2.56 6.58 -4.43
C GLY A 126 2.46 6.83 -2.92
N SER A 127 1.40 6.33 -2.28
CA SER A 127 1.10 6.56 -0.87
C SER A 127 1.90 5.65 0.05
N VAL A 128 3.04 6.14 0.54
CA VAL A 128 3.88 5.41 1.52
C VAL A 128 3.10 5.13 2.81
N SER A 129 2.46 6.16 3.38
CA SER A 129 1.69 6.04 4.61
C SER A 129 0.49 5.09 4.45
N GLY A 130 -0.16 5.13 3.27
CA GLY A 130 -1.26 4.23 2.95
C GLY A 130 -0.81 2.78 2.89
N VAL A 131 0.30 2.48 2.20
CA VAL A 131 0.89 1.12 2.18
C VAL A 131 1.19 0.64 3.60
N GLN A 132 1.77 1.50 4.46
CA GLN A 132 2.08 1.15 5.84
C GLN A 132 0.84 0.88 6.69
N LEU A 133 -0.21 1.70 6.58
CA LEU A 133 -1.47 1.49 7.31
C LEU A 133 -2.21 0.23 6.84
N VAL A 134 -2.36 0.04 5.53
CA VAL A 134 -3.03 -1.13 4.97
C VAL A 134 -2.24 -2.41 5.26
N GLY A 135 -0.91 -2.33 5.23
CA GLY A 135 -0.02 -3.45 5.58
C GLY A 135 -0.12 -3.93 7.03
N GLN A 136 -0.72 -3.13 7.93
CA GLN A 136 -1.00 -3.53 9.32
C GLN A 136 -2.28 -4.35 9.47
N LEU A 137 -3.12 -4.45 8.43
CA LEU A 137 -4.33 -5.26 8.50
C LEU A 137 -3.98 -6.76 8.59
N PRO A 138 -4.69 -7.56 9.41
CA PRO A 138 -4.39 -8.99 9.58
C PRO A 138 -4.37 -9.77 8.26
N ALA A 139 -5.27 -9.42 7.33
CA ALA A 139 -5.36 -10.07 6.04
C ALA A 139 -4.24 -9.67 5.05
N ALA A 140 -3.40 -8.66 5.35
CA ALA A 140 -2.22 -8.34 4.54
C ALA A 140 -1.22 -9.50 4.51
N ALA A 141 -1.14 -10.28 5.60
CA ALA A 141 -0.35 -11.51 5.67
C ALA A 141 -0.99 -12.69 4.92
N GLN A 142 -2.19 -12.54 4.35
CA GLN A 142 -2.92 -13.60 3.65
C GLN A 142 -3.05 -13.32 2.15
N ILE A 143 -2.50 -12.21 1.67
CA ILE A 143 -2.41 -11.91 0.24
C ILE A 143 -1.62 -13.04 -0.45
N ASP A 144 -2.04 -13.38 -1.66
CA ASP A 144 -1.36 -14.39 -2.48
C ASP A 144 -0.04 -13.85 -3.07
N GLN A 145 0.84 -14.77 -3.47
CA GLN A 145 2.15 -14.39 -4.02
C GLN A 145 2.05 -13.59 -5.32
N GLN A 146 1.05 -13.86 -6.17
CA GLN A 146 0.89 -13.18 -7.45
C GLN A 146 0.52 -11.71 -7.22
N SER A 147 -0.42 -11.44 -6.32
CA SER A 147 -0.81 -10.08 -5.93
C SER A 147 0.36 -9.32 -5.29
N ALA A 148 1.16 -9.98 -4.44
CA ALA A 148 2.37 -9.37 -3.85
C ALA A 148 3.45 -9.03 -4.89
N GLU A 149 3.65 -9.90 -5.88
CA GLU A 149 4.54 -9.64 -7.01
C GLU A 149 4.05 -8.45 -7.86
N GLN A 150 2.76 -8.40 -8.17
CA GLN A 150 2.15 -7.28 -8.91
C GLN A 150 2.29 -5.95 -8.15
N LEU A 151 2.13 -5.95 -6.83
CA LEU A 151 2.36 -4.78 -5.97
C LEU A 151 3.80 -4.27 -6.06
N LEU A 152 4.78 -5.18 -6.06
CA LEU A 152 6.19 -4.81 -6.22
C LEU A 152 6.48 -4.26 -7.62
N GLN A 153 5.96 -4.90 -8.67
CA GLN A 153 6.12 -4.42 -10.05
C GLN A 153 5.53 -3.01 -10.20
N ALA A 154 4.32 -2.77 -9.70
CA ALA A 154 3.70 -1.45 -9.71
C ALA A 154 4.52 -0.42 -8.91
N ALA A 155 5.07 -0.82 -7.76
CA ALA A 155 5.91 0.05 -6.95
C ALA A 155 7.22 0.42 -7.65
N LEU A 156 7.84 -0.52 -8.37
CA LEU A 156 9.04 -0.32 -9.17
C LEU A 156 8.79 0.62 -10.35
N GLN A 157 7.70 0.44 -11.08
CA GLN A 157 7.32 1.32 -12.19
C GLN A 157 7.10 2.77 -11.75
N LYS A 158 6.63 2.98 -10.52
CA LYS A 158 6.47 4.32 -9.91
C LYS A 158 7.81 4.96 -9.49
N GLN A 159 8.91 4.21 -9.42
CA GLN A 159 10.22 4.73 -8.97
C GLN A 159 10.96 5.61 -9.96
N SER A 160 10.62 5.54 -11.25
CA SER A 160 11.30 6.26 -12.33
C SER A 160 11.33 7.79 -12.18
N GLY A 161 10.61 8.36 -11.19
CA GLY A 161 10.54 9.80 -10.88
C GLY A 161 11.46 10.34 -9.76
N GLY A 162 12.41 9.57 -9.22
CA GLY A 162 13.54 10.09 -8.43
C GLY A 162 13.34 10.36 -6.92
N SER A 163 12.16 10.11 -6.35
CA SER A 163 11.88 10.35 -4.91
C SER A 163 11.29 9.13 -4.17
N ALA A 164 11.09 8.02 -4.86
CA ALA A 164 10.10 7.04 -4.42
C ALA A 164 10.67 5.85 -3.61
N ASN A 165 11.96 5.78 -3.25
CA ASN A 165 12.56 4.63 -2.55
C ASN A 165 11.77 4.21 -1.30
N ALA A 166 11.13 5.17 -0.62
CA ALA A 166 10.28 4.91 0.54
C ALA A 166 9.06 4.02 0.25
N LEU A 167 8.45 4.14 -0.95
CA LEU A 167 7.32 3.31 -1.37
C LEU A 167 7.75 1.87 -1.56
N LEU A 168 8.81 1.64 -2.35
CA LEU A 168 9.34 0.30 -2.57
C LEU A 168 9.80 -0.33 -1.24
N CYS A 169 10.49 0.41 -0.39
CA CYS A 169 10.86 -0.04 0.96
C CYS A 169 9.64 -0.45 1.80
N SER A 170 8.54 0.30 1.72
CA SER A 170 7.33 -0.02 2.48
C SER A 170 6.62 -1.26 1.94
N VAL A 171 6.57 -1.45 0.62
CA VAL A 171 6.04 -2.67 0.01
C VAL A 171 6.92 -3.88 0.35
N LEU A 172 8.26 -3.71 0.32
CA LEU A 172 9.20 -4.76 0.70
C LEU A 172 9.04 -5.22 2.16
N GLN A 173 8.54 -4.36 3.05
CA GLN A 173 8.27 -4.72 4.45
C GLN A 173 7.00 -5.55 4.65
N LEU A 174 6.16 -5.73 3.62
CA LEU A 174 4.92 -6.49 3.75
C LEU A 174 5.21 -7.98 4.02
N PRO A 175 4.51 -8.63 4.96
CA PRO A 175 4.76 -10.05 5.28
C PRO A 175 4.61 -11.00 4.10
N VAL A 176 3.70 -10.70 3.17
CA VAL A 176 3.54 -11.49 1.94
C VAL A 176 4.75 -11.38 1.01
N VAL A 177 5.33 -10.19 0.89
CA VAL A 177 6.50 -9.93 0.04
C VAL A 177 7.73 -10.68 0.56
N GLN A 178 7.88 -10.74 1.88
CA GLN A 178 8.96 -11.48 2.54
C GLN A 178 8.87 -13.01 2.35
N ARG A 179 7.73 -13.52 1.84
CA ARG A 179 7.50 -14.94 1.54
C ARG A 179 7.49 -15.25 0.04
N LEU A 180 7.87 -14.28 -0.81
CA LEU A 180 7.97 -14.52 -2.24
C LEU A 180 9.00 -15.60 -2.53
N GLU A 181 8.66 -16.45 -3.50
CA GLU A 181 9.53 -17.51 -3.97
C GLU A 181 10.63 -17.00 -4.89
N GLY A 182 11.63 -17.84 -5.12
CA GLY A 182 12.74 -17.50 -5.99
C GLY A 182 12.34 -17.17 -7.43
N SER A 183 11.34 -17.87 -7.96
CA SER A 183 10.79 -17.60 -9.29
C SER A 183 10.18 -16.19 -9.41
N ALA A 184 9.62 -15.65 -8.32
CA ALA A 184 9.11 -14.28 -8.29
C ALA A 184 10.26 -13.27 -8.27
N LEU A 185 11.34 -13.53 -7.52
CA LEU A 185 12.54 -12.68 -7.55
C LEU A 185 13.13 -12.59 -8.96
N VAL A 186 13.28 -13.72 -9.66
CA VAL A 186 13.80 -13.73 -11.03
C VAL A 186 12.91 -12.89 -11.96
N ARG A 187 11.58 -13.09 -11.92
CA ARG A 187 10.63 -12.30 -12.72
C ARG A 187 10.67 -10.80 -12.39
N LEU A 188 10.85 -10.43 -11.12
CA LEU A 188 11.00 -9.03 -10.71
C LEU A 188 12.29 -8.40 -11.23
N LEU A 189 13.41 -9.13 -11.19
CA LEU A 189 14.69 -8.66 -11.74
C LEU A 189 14.63 -8.56 -13.26
N THR A 190 14.06 -9.55 -13.95
CA THR A 190 13.81 -9.52 -15.40
C THR A 190 13.02 -8.28 -15.79
N ALA A 191 11.85 -8.06 -15.17
CA ALA A 191 11.01 -6.90 -15.46
C ALA A 191 11.72 -5.56 -15.14
N GLY A 192 12.59 -5.56 -14.12
CA GLY A 192 13.37 -4.40 -13.77
C GLY A 192 14.47 -4.05 -14.78
N ILE A 193 15.11 -5.06 -15.37
CA ILE A 193 16.09 -4.88 -16.46
C ILE A 193 15.38 -4.38 -17.72
N GLU A 194 14.28 -5.03 -18.12
CA GLU A 194 13.47 -4.63 -19.29
C GLU A 194 12.91 -3.20 -19.17
N SER A 195 12.68 -2.75 -17.93
CA SER A 195 12.20 -1.39 -17.66
C SER A 195 13.32 -0.38 -17.41
N VAL A 196 14.59 -0.77 -17.56
CA VAL A 196 15.78 0.08 -17.34
C VAL A 196 15.74 0.73 -15.96
N LEU A 197 15.45 -0.06 -14.93
CA LEU A 197 15.44 0.43 -13.56
C LEU A 197 16.87 0.72 -13.08
N PRO A 198 17.08 1.78 -12.28
CA PRO A 198 18.37 2.03 -11.64
C PRO A 198 18.90 0.81 -10.89
N LEU A 199 20.20 0.54 -11.04
CA LEU A 199 20.90 -0.59 -10.41
C LEU A 199 20.63 -0.66 -8.90
N GLU A 200 20.56 0.49 -8.22
CA GLU A 200 20.33 0.55 -6.78
C GLU A 200 18.97 -0.05 -6.37
N LEU A 201 17.96 0.02 -7.24
CA LEU A 201 16.66 -0.59 -6.99
C LEU A 201 16.72 -2.11 -7.16
N LEU A 202 17.42 -2.60 -8.18
CA LEU A 202 17.62 -4.04 -8.39
C LEU A 202 18.42 -4.65 -7.24
N GLN A 203 19.47 -3.95 -6.79
CA GLN A 203 20.24 -4.32 -5.60
C GLN A 203 19.38 -4.31 -4.34
N LEU A 204 18.53 -3.30 -4.16
CA LEU A 204 17.61 -3.25 -3.03
C LEU A 204 16.63 -4.42 -3.01
N LEU A 205 16.06 -4.81 -4.16
CA LEU A 205 15.20 -6.00 -4.27
C LEU A 205 15.96 -7.26 -3.86
N TYR A 206 17.16 -7.46 -4.40
CA TYR A 206 18.01 -8.60 -4.09
C TYR A 206 18.35 -8.64 -2.58
N ASP A 207 18.74 -7.51 -1.99
CA ASP A 207 19.17 -7.46 -0.59
C ASP A 207 18.03 -7.66 0.41
N LYS A 208 16.82 -7.19 0.07
CA LYS A 208 15.66 -7.17 0.98
C LYS A 208 14.76 -8.39 0.87
N LEU A 209 14.81 -9.13 -0.24
CA LEU A 209 14.00 -10.33 -0.42
C LEU A 209 14.73 -11.57 0.14
N PRO A 210 14.13 -12.30 1.09
CA PRO A 210 14.74 -13.50 1.67
C PRO A 210 15.08 -14.57 0.62
N ALA A 211 14.30 -14.65 -0.46
CA ALA A 211 14.53 -15.57 -1.57
C ALA A 211 15.97 -15.49 -2.10
N ALA A 212 16.51 -14.28 -2.29
CA ALA A 212 17.86 -14.08 -2.81
C ALA A 212 18.92 -14.76 -1.93
N ARG A 213 18.76 -14.66 -0.61
CA ARG A 213 19.68 -15.23 0.39
C ARG A 213 19.54 -16.73 0.55
N GLN A 214 18.39 -17.28 0.17
CA GLN A 214 18.10 -18.71 0.23
C GLN A 214 18.59 -19.47 -1.01
N GLY A 215 19.34 -18.81 -1.91
CA GLY A 215 19.84 -19.43 -3.13
C GLY A 215 18.78 -19.58 -4.21
N ALA A 216 17.73 -18.75 -4.18
CA ALA A 216 16.70 -18.70 -5.22
C ALA A 216 17.24 -18.43 -6.62
N LEU A 217 18.31 -17.63 -6.71
CA LEU A 217 18.99 -17.32 -7.95
C LEU A 217 20.00 -18.42 -8.22
N ASP A 218 19.55 -19.44 -8.92
CA ASP A 218 20.43 -20.48 -9.43
C ASP A 218 21.27 -19.98 -10.61
N ALA A 219 22.25 -20.80 -11.00
CA ALA A 219 23.13 -20.57 -12.13
C ALA A 219 22.39 -20.23 -13.44
N ALA A 220 21.26 -20.89 -13.70
CA ALA A 220 20.51 -20.73 -14.92
C ALA A 220 19.77 -19.39 -14.94
N ALA A 221 19.15 -19.01 -13.82
CA ALA A 221 18.47 -17.74 -13.65
C ALA A 221 19.46 -16.57 -13.76
N VAL A 222 20.62 -16.64 -13.09
CA VAL A 222 21.66 -15.60 -13.20
C VAL A 222 22.17 -15.48 -14.64
N ARG A 223 22.37 -16.61 -15.33
CA ARG A 223 22.75 -16.59 -16.75
C ARG A 223 21.69 -15.93 -17.63
N GLN A 224 20.41 -16.18 -17.39
CA GLN A 224 19.32 -15.53 -18.14
C GLN A 224 19.31 -14.02 -17.90
N LEU A 225 19.47 -13.57 -16.65
CA LEU A 225 19.53 -12.14 -16.32
C LEU A 225 20.77 -11.46 -16.93
N LEU A 226 21.91 -12.14 -16.96
CA LEU A 226 23.13 -11.65 -17.62
C LEU A 226 22.92 -11.45 -19.12
N LEU A 227 22.36 -12.44 -19.81
CA LEU A 227 22.04 -12.32 -21.24
C LEU A 227 21.06 -11.16 -21.49
N LEU A 228 20.02 -11.04 -20.68
CA LEU A 228 19.05 -9.95 -20.80
C LEU A 228 19.70 -8.57 -20.58
N SER A 229 20.50 -8.39 -19.52
CA SER A 229 21.19 -7.12 -19.27
C SER A 229 22.18 -6.75 -20.38
N PHE A 230 22.78 -7.76 -21.03
CA PHE A 230 23.63 -7.54 -22.20
C PHE A 230 22.82 -7.09 -23.43
N GLU A 231 21.69 -7.76 -23.68
CA GLU A 231 20.77 -7.42 -24.78
C GLU A 231 20.20 -6.00 -24.65
N GLU A 232 19.81 -5.62 -23.42
CA GLU A 232 19.31 -4.28 -23.09
C GLU A 232 20.43 -3.23 -22.90
N GLN A 233 21.70 -3.63 -23.02
CA GLN A 233 22.88 -2.76 -22.83
C GLN A 233 23.00 -2.12 -21.43
N GLU A 234 22.41 -2.75 -20.42
CA GLU A 234 22.47 -2.37 -19.01
C GLU A 234 23.78 -2.87 -18.36
N TRP A 235 24.91 -2.27 -18.75
CA TRP A 235 26.25 -2.75 -18.38
C TRP A 235 26.51 -2.75 -16.87
N ASP A 236 25.99 -1.77 -16.13
CA ASP A 236 26.17 -1.70 -14.68
C ASP A 236 25.43 -2.88 -14.00
N VAL A 237 24.26 -3.24 -14.51
CA VAL A 237 23.50 -4.41 -14.05
C VAL A 237 24.21 -5.70 -14.44
N PHE A 238 24.75 -5.79 -15.65
CA PHE A 238 25.55 -6.93 -16.09
C PHE A 238 26.76 -7.15 -15.18
N GLU A 239 27.54 -6.09 -14.89
CA GLU A 239 28.71 -6.14 -14.00
C GLU A 239 28.32 -6.55 -12.57
N TRP A 240 27.19 -6.08 -12.06
CA TRP A 240 26.69 -6.48 -10.75
C TRP A 240 26.25 -7.94 -10.71
N LEU A 241 25.45 -8.40 -11.68
CA LEU A 241 25.00 -9.78 -11.78
C LEU A 241 26.17 -10.75 -11.90
N TRP A 242 27.24 -10.34 -12.58
CA TRP A 242 28.49 -11.09 -12.71
C TRP A 242 29.16 -11.37 -11.37
N GLN A 243 29.04 -10.44 -10.41
CA GLN A 243 29.65 -10.57 -9.08
C GLN A 243 28.86 -11.48 -8.14
N LEU A 244 27.67 -11.95 -8.56
CA LEU A 244 26.85 -12.83 -7.72
C LEU A 244 27.51 -14.22 -7.60
N PRO A 245 27.48 -14.87 -6.42
CA PRO A 245 28.14 -16.17 -6.20
C PRO A 245 27.65 -17.29 -7.13
N ALA A 246 26.42 -17.15 -7.65
CA ALA A 246 25.79 -18.12 -8.51
C ALA A 246 26.10 -17.93 -10.00
N ALA A 247 26.84 -16.88 -10.41
CA ALA A 247 27.23 -16.64 -11.79
C ALA A 247 28.34 -17.62 -12.22
N PRO A 248 28.05 -18.69 -12.98
CA PRO A 248 29.04 -19.68 -13.38
C PRO A 248 29.31 -19.47 -14.86
N LEU A 249 29.69 -18.25 -15.23
CA LEU A 249 30.22 -18.00 -16.55
C LEU A 249 31.70 -18.38 -16.49
N ASP A 250 32.10 -19.31 -17.35
CA ASP A 250 33.52 -19.63 -17.51
C ASP A 250 34.27 -18.42 -18.06
N ASP A 251 35.59 -18.35 -17.82
CA ASP A 251 36.45 -17.25 -18.24
C ASP A 251 36.34 -16.93 -19.75
N GLN A 252 35.92 -17.91 -20.55
CA GLN A 252 35.81 -17.82 -22.00
C GLN A 252 34.53 -17.08 -22.44
N GLN A 253 33.40 -17.30 -21.75
CA GLN A 253 32.14 -16.59 -22.00
C GLN A 253 32.25 -15.11 -21.63
N VAL A 254 33.01 -14.78 -20.57
CA VAL A 254 33.28 -13.40 -20.15
C VAL A 254 34.08 -12.67 -21.20
N ALA A 255 35.15 -13.30 -21.67
CA ALA A 255 36.04 -12.72 -22.66
C ALA A 255 35.25 -12.33 -23.92
N ALA A 256 34.33 -13.20 -24.37
CA ALA A 256 33.45 -12.91 -25.50
C ALA A 256 32.53 -11.71 -25.26
N CYS A 257 31.90 -11.60 -24.08
CA CYS A 257 31.05 -10.45 -23.73
C CYS A 257 31.87 -9.14 -23.63
N CYS A 258 33.05 -9.19 -23.03
CA CYS A 258 33.97 -8.05 -22.91
C CYS A 258 34.46 -7.54 -24.27
N GLU A 259 34.79 -8.46 -25.19
CA GLU A 259 35.19 -8.09 -26.55
C GLU A 259 34.07 -7.30 -27.25
N VAL A 260 32.81 -7.75 -27.18
CA VAL A 260 31.70 -7.03 -27.82
C VAL A 260 31.51 -5.63 -27.22
N ARG A 261 31.60 -5.48 -25.89
CA ARG A 261 31.51 -4.16 -25.24
C ARG A 261 32.61 -3.21 -25.71
N CYS A 262 33.85 -3.69 -25.80
CA CYS A 262 34.96 -2.87 -26.30
C CYS A 262 34.75 -2.41 -27.75
N TRP A 263 34.12 -3.24 -28.59
CA TRP A 263 33.80 -2.87 -29.96
C TRP A 263 32.68 -1.83 -30.02
N MET A 264 31.65 -1.95 -29.17
CA MET A 264 30.57 -0.96 -29.10
C MET A 264 31.03 0.40 -28.55
N ALA A 265 32.02 0.43 -27.65
CA ALA A 265 32.58 1.68 -27.14
C ALA A 265 33.46 2.45 -28.16
N LEU A 266 33.86 1.81 -29.26
CA LEU A 266 34.70 2.38 -30.31
C LEU A 266 33.93 2.85 -31.55
N ALA A 267 32.62 2.54 -31.63
CA ALA A 267 31.73 2.88 -32.73
C ALA A 267 30.93 4.17 -32.43
#